data_AF-A0A914QTI6-F1
#
_entry.id   AF-A0A914QTI6-F1
#
_cell.length_a   1.000
_cell.length_b   1.000
_cell.length_c   1.000
_cell.angle_alpha   90.00
_cell.angle_beta   90.00
_cell.angle_gamma   90.00
#
_symmetry.space_group_name_H-M   'P 1'
#
loop_
_entity.id
_entity.type
_entity.pdbx_description
1 polymer ?
#
loop_
_entity_poly.entity_id
_entity_poly.type
_entity_poly.pdbx_seq_one_letter_code
_entity_poly.pdbx_strand_id
1 'polypeptide(L)'
;MDIDGSPYRVVVHTVDKWRIYFNHNFDHLEPWQIVLYTISWTLFIQWMRKIFKYEEGFTFNKAVNDLLLNILPFVRKKYDENKDTLLKKLDEKMLKFDQRKEFYKFLPDRGLLPSDIIGEAADYRAMSDLLFERGRMSGSNFADTEDNLMNLLKEVYITSFFA
;
A
#
# COMPACT_ATOMS: atom_id res chain seq x y z
N MET A 1 36.71 48.52 -33.18
CA MET A 1 35.55 47.80 -33.75
C MET A 1 34.46 47.95 -32.72
N ASP A 2 33.53 48.87 -32.98
CA ASP A 2 32.66 49.50 -31.98
C ASP A 2 31.74 48.49 -31.29
N ILE A 3 31.73 48.54 -29.96
CA ILE A 3 30.85 47.77 -29.09
C ILE A 3 29.67 48.68 -28.74
N ASP A 4 28.68 48.73 -29.62
CA ASP A 4 27.39 49.38 -29.33
C ASP A 4 26.54 48.46 -28.43
N GLY A 5 26.45 48.83 -27.15
CA GLY A 5 25.91 48.03 -26.05
C GLY A 5 24.38 48.05 -25.93
N SER A 6 23.66 47.44 -26.87
CA SER A 6 22.26 47.07 -26.65
C SER A 6 22.16 45.65 -26.06
N PRO A 7 21.61 45.44 -24.86
CA PRO A 7 21.55 44.13 -24.20
C PRO A 7 20.80 43.08 -25.03
N TYR A 8 19.85 43.53 -25.86
CA TYR A 8 19.11 42.68 -26.77
C TYR A 8 19.99 42.01 -27.83
N ARG A 9 20.97 42.74 -28.40
CA ARG A 9 21.88 42.18 -29.42
C ARG A 9 22.81 41.12 -28.84
N VAL A 10 23.24 41.29 -27.59
CA VAL A 10 24.07 40.30 -26.89
C VAL A 10 23.28 39.01 -26.67
N VAL A 11 22.02 39.12 -26.25
CA VAL A 11 21.11 37.96 -26.06
C VAL A 11 20.81 37.28 -27.40
N VAL A 12 20.52 38.02 -28.46
CA VAL A 12 20.29 37.43 -29.79
C VAL A 12 21.54 36.71 -30.29
N HIS A 13 22.72 37.32 -30.14
CA HIS A 13 23.97 36.72 -30.56
C HIS A 13 24.35 35.47 -29.75
N THR A 14 24.08 35.45 -28.44
CA THR A 14 24.30 34.25 -27.63
C THR A 14 23.33 33.14 -28.00
N VAL A 15 22.05 33.46 -28.20
CA VAL A 15 21.04 32.49 -28.67
C VAL A 15 21.40 31.92 -30.04
N ASP A 16 21.85 32.75 -30.98
CA ASP A 16 22.26 32.30 -32.32
C ASP A 16 23.49 31.39 -32.26
N LYS A 17 24.47 31.70 -31.40
CA LYS A 17 25.62 30.81 -31.15
C LYS A 17 25.18 29.46 -30.61
N TRP A 18 24.27 29.45 -29.65
CA TRP A 18 23.70 28.21 -29.11
C TRP A 18 22.90 27.43 -30.17
N ARG A 19 22.12 28.12 -31.01
CA ARG A 19 21.36 27.50 -32.09
C ARG A 19 22.27 26.85 -33.12
N ILE A 20 23.31 27.56 -33.57
CA ILE A 20 24.28 27.03 -34.53
C ILE A 20 25.03 25.85 -33.92
N TYR A 21 25.46 25.96 -32.65
CA TYR A 21 26.11 24.86 -31.95
C TYR A 21 25.21 23.63 -31.83
N PHE A 22 23.95 23.80 -31.43
CA PHE A 22 22.99 22.71 -31.33
C PHE A 22 22.76 22.07 -32.70
N ASN A 23 22.42 22.86 -33.72
CA ASN A 23 22.18 22.35 -35.08
C ASN A 23 23.39 21.61 -35.65
N HIS A 24 24.62 22.10 -35.41
CA HIS A 24 25.83 21.41 -35.85
C HIS A 24 25.99 20.04 -35.20
N ASN A 25 25.61 19.89 -33.94
CA ASN A 25 25.63 18.58 -33.26
C ASN A 25 24.60 17.59 -33.84
N PHE A 26 23.50 18.07 -34.44
CA PHE A 26 22.47 17.21 -35.06
C PHE A 26 22.58 17.12 -36.59
N ASP A 27 23.61 17.71 -37.20
CA ASP A 27 23.80 17.78 -38.66
C ASP A 27 23.98 16.40 -39.31
N HIS A 28 24.43 15.41 -38.53
CA HIS A 28 24.62 14.03 -38.95
C HIS A 28 23.36 13.15 -38.82
N LEU A 29 22.25 13.69 -38.31
CA LEU A 29 21.03 12.95 -38.02
C LEU A 29 19.91 13.33 -38.98
N GLU A 30 19.18 12.32 -39.46
CA GLU A 30 18.03 12.55 -40.31
C GLU A 30 16.83 13.08 -39.50
N PRO A 31 15.93 13.87 -40.12
CA PRO A 31 14.81 14.49 -39.40
C PRO A 31 13.93 13.50 -38.60
N TRP A 32 13.74 12.27 -39.11
CA TRP A 32 12.95 11.25 -38.41
C TRP A 32 13.64 10.73 -37.15
N GLN A 33 14.98 10.68 -37.12
CA GLN A 33 15.75 10.25 -35.94
C GLN A 33 15.59 11.27 -34.82
N ILE A 34 15.62 12.57 -35.15
CA ILE A 34 15.37 13.65 -34.20
C ILE A 34 13.98 13.51 -33.58
N VAL A 35 12.96 13.25 -34.40
CA VAL A 35 11.59 13.01 -33.92
C VAL A 35 11.55 11.82 -32.95
N LEU A 36 12.15 10.69 -33.29
CA LEU A 36 12.19 9.53 -32.40
C LEU A 36 12.95 9.79 -31.10
N TYR A 37 14.07 10.52 -31.15
CA TYR A 37 14.81 10.90 -29.95
C TYR A 37 13.98 11.79 -29.03
N THR A 38 13.25 12.77 -29.58
CA THR A 38 12.37 13.62 -28.76
C THR A 38 11.21 12.84 -28.13
N ILE A 39 10.58 11.92 -28.87
CA ILE A 39 9.52 11.05 -28.34
C ILE A 39 10.09 10.14 -27.24
N SER A 40 11.23 9.50 -27.49
CA SER A 40 11.90 8.65 -26.50
C SER A 40 12.28 9.44 -25.23
N TRP A 41 12.83 10.64 -25.39
CA TRP A 41 13.23 11.50 -24.28
C TRP A 41 12.03 11.97 -23.45
N THR A 42 10.94 12.36 -24.09
CA THR A 42 9.71 12.76 -23.39
C THR A 42 9.09 11.59 -22.62
N LEU A 43 9.05 10.39 -23.20
CA LEU A 43 8.61 9.18 -22.51
C LEU A 43 9.53 8.82 -21.34
N PHE A 44 10.85 8.95 -21.53
CA PHE A 44 11.85 8.72 -20.50
C PHE A 44 11.68 9.66 -19.31
N ILE A 45 11.47 10.97 -19.56
CA ILE A 45 11.22 11.94 -18.49
C ILE A 45 9.91 11.61 -17.76
N GLN A 46 8.84 11.26 -18.47
CA GLN A 46 7.58 10.86 -17.84
C GLN A 46 7.75 9.61 -16.96
N TRP A 47 8.51 8.63 -17.44
CA TRP A 47 8.85 7.42 -16.70
C TRP A 47 9.66 7.75 -15.43
N MET A 48 10.68 8.60 -15.54
CA MET A 48 11.47 9.06 -14.40
C MET A 48 10.61 9.80 -13.37
N ARG A 49 9.75 10.73 -13.81
CA ARG A 49 8.81 11.44 -12.91
C ARG A 49 7.86 10.48 -12.21
N LYS A 50 7.41 9.43 -12.88
CA LYS A 50 6.58 8.38 -12.28
C LYS A 50 7.35 7.66 -11.18
N ILE A 51 8.60 7.26 -11.42
CA ILE A 51 9.46 6.60 -10.42
C ILE A 51 9.65 7.47 -9.19
N PHE A 52 10.01 8.74 -9.36
CA PHE A 52 10.26 9.64 -8.22
C PHE A 52 9.02 9.99 -7.41
N LYS A 53 7.81 9.83 -7.97
CA LYS A 53 6.54 10.07 -7.25
C LYS A 53 6.05 8.88 -6.43
N TYR A 54 6.56 7.66 -6.66
CA TYR A 54 6.22 6.52 -5.82
C TYR A 54 7.13 6.52 -4.58
N GLU A 55 6.64 7.04 -3.46
CA GLU A 55 7.29 6.88 -2.14
C GLU A 55 7.39 5.39 -1.73
N GLU A 56 6.53 4.54 -2.26
CA GLU A 56 6.61 3.08 -2.12
C GLU A 56 7.32 2.46 -3.33
N GLY A 57 8.65 2.57 -3.36
CA GLY A 57 9.61 1.83 -4.20
C GLY A 57 9.08 1.28 -5.54
N PHE A 58 9.36 1.97 -6.64
CA PHE A 58 9.20 1.41 -7.98
C PHE A 58 10.02 0.13 -8.13
N THR A 59 9.36 -1.02 -8.09
CA THR A 59 10.00 -2.31 -8.35
C THR A 59 9.82 -2.63 -9.83
N PHE A 60 10.89 -2.57 -10.61
CA PHE A 60 10.88 -2.92 -12.04
C PHE A 60 10.20 -4.29 -12.29
N ASN A 61 10.40 -5.23 -11.37
CA ASN A 61 9.76 -6.55 -11.40
C ASN A 61 8.23 -6.50 -11.34
N LYS A 62 7.63 -5.52 -10.66
CA LYS A 62 6.16 -5.36 -10.60
C LYS A 62 5.62 -4.90 -11.95
N ALA A 63 6.27 -3.91 -12.58
CA ALA A 63 5.88 -3.43 -13.89
C ALA A 63 6.05 -4.50 -14.99
N VAL A 64 7.14 -5.28 -14.93
CA VAL A 64 7.37 -6.41 -15.83
C VAL A 64 6.37 -7.53 -15.57
N ASN A 65 6.08 -7.86 -14.30
CA ASN A 65 5.08 -8.87 -13.96
C ASN A 65 3.68 -8.46 -14.43
N ASP A 66 3.26 -7.21 -14.24
CA ASP A 66 1.96 -6.72 -14.72
C ASP A 66 1.85 -6.80 -16.24
N LEU A 67 2.94 -6.48 -16.95
CA LEU A 67 2.99 -6.57 -18.41
C LEU A 67 2.97 -8.05 -18.88
N LEU A 68 3.71 -8.94 -18.20
CA LEU A 68 3.69 -10.38 -18.49
C LEU A 68 2.32 -11.02 -18.18
N LEU A 69 1.66 -10.62 -17.09
CA LEU A 69 0.32 -11.08 -16.73
C LEU A 69 -0.74 -10.66 -17.76
N ASN A 70 -0.56 -9.47 -18.37
CA ASN A 70 -1.48 -8.98 -19.40
C ASN A 70 -1.22 -9.59 -20.79
N ILE A 71 0.04 -9.91 -21.12
CA ILE A 71 0.40 -10.46 -22.43
C ILE A 71 0.20 -11.98 -22.51
N LEU A 72 0.49 -12.71 -21.43
CA LEU A 72 0.48 -14.18 -21.43
C LEU A 72 -0.71 -14.74 -20.62
N PRO A 73 -1.78 -15.23 -21.27
CA PRO A 73 -2.95 -15.75 -20.57
C PRO A 73 -2.64 -16.98 -19.70
N PHE A 74 -1.60 -17.74 -20.03
CA PHE A 74 -1.14 -18.88 -19.23
C PHE A 74 -0.55 -18.48 -17.88
N VAL A 75 0.23 -17.38 -17.84
CA VAL A 75 0.83 -16.87 -16.60
C VAL A 75 -0.26 -16.32 -15.69
N ARG A 76 -1.25 -15.63 -16.27
CA ARG A 76 -2.44 -15.18 -15.55
C ARG A 76 -3.22 -16.34 -14.92
N LYS A 77 -3.50 -17.40 -15.68
CA LYS A 77 -4.21 -18.58 -15.17
C LYS A 77 -3.48 -19.20 -13.96
N LYS A 78 -2.16 -19.36 -14.05
CA LYS A 78 -1.35 -19.91 -12.96
C LYS A 78 -1.30 -18.98 -11.74
N TYR A 79 -1.30 -17.66 -11.95
CA TYR A 79 -1.38 -16.67 -10.89
C TYR A 79 -2.73 -16.74 -10.16
N ASP A 80 -3.82 -16.83 -10.91
CA ASP A 80 -5.18 -16.96 -10.37
C ASP A 80 -5.35 -18.27 -9.59
N GLU A 81 -4.86 -19.40 -10.12
CA GLU A 81 -4.84 -20.69 -9.42
C GLU A 81 -4.07 -20.63 -8.08
N ASN A 82 -2.91 -19.94 -8.09
CA ASN A 82 -2.13 -19.74 -6.87
C ASN A 82 -2.88 -18.86 -5.87
N LYS A 83 -3.54 -17.79 -6.34
CA LYS A 83 -4.35 -16.91 -5.49
C LYS A 83 -5.49 -17.68 -4.85
N ASP A 84 -6.24 -18.47 -5.61
CA ASP A 84 -7.34 -19.28 -5.08
C ASP A 84 -6.85 -20.31 -4.06
N THR A 85 -5.70 -20.92 -4.32
CA THR A 85 -5.07 -21.86 -3.38
C THR A 85 -4.65 -21.16 -2.08
N LEU A 86 -4.12 -19.93 -2.18
CA LEU A 86 -3.76 -19.13 -1.01
C LEU A 86 -4.98 -18.69 -0.22
N LEU A 87 -6.05 -18.27 -0.90
CA LEU A 87 -7.32 -17.92 -0.26
C LEU A 87 -7.89 -19.12 0.50
N LYS A 88 -7.95 -20.30 -0.12
CA LYS A 88 -8.38 -21.53 0.56
C LYS A 88 -7.54 -21.86 1.79
N LYS A 89 -6.21 -21.72 1.68
CA LYS A 89 -5.30 -21.93 2.82
C LYS A 89 -5.48 -20.89 3.92
N LEU A 90 -5.83 -19.65 3.57
CA LEU A 90 -6.13 -18.60 4.53
C LEU A 90 -7.47 -18.87 5.21
N ASP A 91 -8.51 -19.21 4.46
CA ASP A 91 -9.80 -19.61 5.00
C ASP A 91 -9.63 -20.79 5.97
N GLU A 92 -8.92 -21.85 5.56
CA GLU A 92 -8.60 -22.98 6.44
C GLU A 92 -7.83 -22.57 7.70
N LYS A 93 -6.95 -21.56 7.63
CA LYS A 93 -6.21 -21.08 8.81
C LYS A 93 -7.06 -20.19 9.71
N MET A 94 -7.91 -19.34 9.14
CA MET A 94 -8.81 -18.46 9.89
C MET A 94 -9.90 -19.28 10.57
N LEU A 95 -10.51 -20.23 9.86
CA LEU A 95 -11.53 -21.14 10.39
C LEU A 95 -10.99 -22.20 11.35
N LYS A 96 -9.67 -22.37 11.50
CA LYS A 96 -9.10 -23.29 12.51
C LYS A 96 -9.31 -22.81 13.94
N PHE A 97 -9.33 -21.50 14.15
CA PHE A 97 -9.51 -20.91 15.49
C PHE A 97 -10.99 -20.74 15.85
N ASP A 98 -11.87 -20.76 14.84
CA ASP A 98 -13.31 -20.67 15.04
C ASP A 98 -13.95 -22.06 15.04
N GLN A 99 -14.11 -22.61 16.24
CA GLN A 99 -14.72 -23.93 16.43
C GLN A 99 -16.24 -23.91 16.21
N ARG A 100 -16.89 -22.73 16.30
CA ARG A 100 -18.35 -22.60 16.15
C ARG A 100 -18.79 -22.32 14.72
N LYS A 101 -17.92 -21.72 13.89
CA LYS A 101 -18.13 -21.43 12.46
C LYS A 101 -19.40 -20.61 12.12
N GLU A 102 -20.13 -20.15 13.13
CA GLU A 102 -21.40 -19.45 12.99
C GLU A 102 -21.30 -18.13 13.74
N PHE A 103 -21.11 -17.05 13.00
CA PHE A 103 -21.24 -15.69 13.52
C PHE A 103 -22.66 -15.20 13.30
N TYR A 104 -23.18 -14.41 14.25
CA TYR A 104 -24.41 -13.65 14.03
C TYR A 104 -24.21 -12.67 12.88
N LYS A 105 -24.69 -13.05 11.69
CA LYS A 105 -24.73 -12.16 10.52
C LYS A 105 -25.85 -11.12 10.64
N PHE A 106 -26.88 -11.45 11.40
CA PHE A 106 -28.04 -10.62 11.66
C PHE A 106 -28.33 -10.63 13.15
N LEU A 107 -28.98 -9.58 13.63
CA LEU A 107 -29.40 -9.51 15.02
C LEU A 107 -30.43 -10.63 15.29
N PRO A 108 -30.31 -11.38 16.41
CA PRO A 108 -31.27 -12.42 16.74
C PRO A 108 -32.70 -11.84 16.87
N ASP A 109 -33.70 -12.61 16.40
CA ASP A 109 -35.11 -12.20 16.47
C ASP A 109 -35.62 -12.02 17.91
N ARG A 110 -34.93 -12.62 18.88
CA ARG A 110 -35.22 -12.51 20.32
C ARG A 110 -33.96 -12.13 21.06
N GLY A 111 -34.08 -11.21 22.01
CA GLY A 111 -32.96 -10.83 22.88
C GLY A 111 -32.43 -12.04 23.65
N LEU A 112 -31.11 -12.21 23.64
CA LEU A 112 -30.42 -13.25 24.40
C LEU A 112 -30.46 -12.91 25.90
N LEU A 113 -30.48 -13.93 26.76
CA LEU A 113 -30.37 -13.72 28.20
C LEU A 113 -28.95 -13.24 28.56
N PRO A 114 -28.81 -12.37 29.58
CA PRO A 114 -27.48 -11.90 30.02
C PRO A 114 -26.51 -13.04 30.38
N SER A 115 -27.01 -14.14 30.95
CA SER A 115 -26.22 -15.34 31.25
C SER A 115 -25.62 -15.98 30.01
N ASP A 116 -26.40 -16.03 28.93
CA ASP A 116 -26.03 -16.70 27.68
C ASP A 116 -25.01 -15.86 26.93
N ILE A 117 -25.17 -14.53 26.97
CA ILE A 117 -24.19 -13.58 26.41
C ILE A 117 -22.84 -13.71 27.11
N ILE A 118 -22.82 -13.79 28.45
CA ILE A 118 -21.58 -13.94 29.22
C ILE A 118 -20.93 -15.31 28.94
N GLY A 119 -21.73 -16.38 28.86
CA GLY A 119 -21.25 -17.71 28.51
C GLY A 119 -20.60 -17.74 27.12
N GLU A 120 -21.29 -17.19 26.13
CA GLU A 120 -20.77 -17.09 24.75
C GLU A 120 -19.51 -16.23 24.67
N ALA A 121 -19.44 -15.11 25.41
CA ALA A 121 -18.23 -14.30 25.51
C ALA A 121 -17.05 -15.07 26.14
N ALA A 122 -17.31 -15.90 27.15
CA ALA A 122 -16.28 -16.75 27.75
C ALA A 122 -15.79 -17.83 26.78
N ASP A 123 -16.70 -18.39 25.98
CA ASP A 123 -16.38 -19.35 24.94
C ASP A 123 -15.50 -18.73 23.83
N TYR A 124 -15.83 -17.51 23.38
CA TYR A 124 -15.00 -16.76 22.43
C TYR A 124 -13.61 -16.45 23.00
N ARG A 125 -13.53 -16.12 24.29
CA ARG A 125 -12.24 -15.92 24.97
C ARG A 125 -11.40 -17.21 24.96
N ALA A 126 -12.01 -18.37 25.19
CA ALA A 126 -11.35 -19.66 25.19
C ALA A 126 -10.89 -20.14 23.79
N MET A 127 -11.57 -19.71 22.72
CA MET A 127 -11.17 -20.01 21.33
C MET A 127 -9.95 -19.20 20.86
N SER A 128 -9.59 -18.13 21.57
CA SER A 128 -8.39 -17.37 21.26
C SER A 128 -7.13 -18.04 21.88
N ASP A 129 -6.16 -18.42 21.05
CA ASP A 129 -4.84 -18.92 21.49
C ASP A 129 -3.94 -17.81 22.10
N LEU A 130 -4.51 -16.61 22.27
CA LEU A 130 -3.82 -15.40 22.66
C LEU A 130 -3.74 -15.31 24.19
N LEU A 131 -2.70 -15.93 24.75
CA LEU A 131 -2.39 -15.83 26.19
C LEU A 131 -1.69 -14.50 26.49
N PHE A 132 -2.47 -13.43 26.62
CA PHE A 132 -1.99 -12.10 27.03
C PHE A 132 -1.22 -12.14 28.36
N GLU A 133 -1.65 -13.00 29.28
CA GLU A 133 -1.07 -13.19 30.62
C GLU A 133 0.38 -13.74 30.59
N ARG A 134 0.83 -14.31 29.47
CA ARG A 134 2.20 -14.83 29.33
C ARG A 134 3.18 -13.83 28.72
N GLY A 135 2.80 -12.57 28.55
CA GLY A 135 3.67 -11.50 28.03
C GLY A 135 4.16 -11.73 26.59
N ARG A 136 3.49 -12.60 25.82
CA ARG A 136 3.90 -12.98 24.45
C ARG A 136 3.48 -11.97 23.37
N MET A 137 2.96 -10.81 23.77
CA MET A 137 2.52 -9.75 22.87
C MET A 137 3.13 -8.42 23.26
N SER A 138 3.98 -7.88 22.40
CA SER A 138 4.54 -6.54 22.58
C SER A 138 3.47 -5.49 22.26
N GLY A 139 3.20 -4.59 23.21
CA GLY A 139 2.37 -3.40 23.00
C GLY A 139 0.85 -3.60 23.02
N SER A 140 0.35 -4.77 23.40
CA SER A 140 -1.11 -5.02 23.50
C SER A 140 -1.68 -4.67 24.89
N ASN A 141 -0.98 -5.02 25.96
CA ASN A 141 -1.35 -4.70 27.34
C ASN A 141 -0.16 -4.01 28.00
N PHE A 142 -0.33 -2.76 28.40
CA PHE A 142 0.74 -1.95 29.01
C PHE A 142 0.74 -1.99 30.54
N ALA A 143 -0.40 -2.30 31.14
CA ALA A 143 -0.50 -2.62 32.55
C ALA A 143 -0.51 -4.15 32.65
N ASP A 144 0.51 -4.71 33.29
CA ASP A 144 0.49 -6.10 33.71
C ASP A 144 -0.76 -6.34 34.56
N THR A 145 -1.22 -7.58 34.56
CA THR A 145 -2.44 -8.13 35.17
C THR A 145 -2.54 -7.87 36.69
N GLU A 146 -2.63 -6.61 37.11
CA GLU A 146 -2.93 -6.22 38.48
C GLU A 146 -4.44 -6.19 38.62
N ASP A 147 -5.00 -7.27 39.17
CA ASP A 147 -6.43 -7.43 39.42
C ASP A 147 -7.05 -6.24 40.16
N ASN A 148 -6.26 -5.60 41.03
CA ASN A 148 -6.66 -4.41 41.77
C ASN A 148 -6.94 -3.20 40.87
N LEU A 149 -6.08 -2.94 39.87
CA LEU A 149 -6.26 -1.84 38.93
C LEU A 149 -7.50 -2.10 38.06
N MET A 150 -7.69 -3.35 37.61
CA MET A 150 -8.83 -3.71 36.79
C MET A 150 -10.16 -3.62 37.56
N ASN A 151 -10.17 -3.98 38.84
CA ASN A 151 -11.34 -3.83 39.70
C ASN A 151 -11.67 -2.35 39.96
N LEU A 152 -10.67 -1.51 40.22
CA LEU A 152 -10.86 -0.08 40.35
C LEU A 152 -11.45 0.53 39.07
N LEU A 153 -10.92 0.17 37.90
CA LEU A 153 -11.44 0.65 36.61
C LEU A 153 -12.89 0.20 36.37
N LYS A 154 -13.25 -1.02 36.74
CA LYS A 154 -14.64 -1.51 36.67
C LYS A 154 -15.57 -0.67 37.56
N GLU A 155 -15.18 -0.40 38.80
CA GLU A 155 -16.00 0.40 39.71
C GLU A 155 -16.18 1.85 39.22
N VAL A 156 -15.11 2.48 38.71
CA VAL A 156 -15.19 3.83 38.14
C VAL A 156 -16.10 3.85 36.91
N TYR A 157 -16.00 2.85 36.04
CA TYR A 157 -16.85 2.76 34.86
C TYR A 157 -18.33 2.60 35.23
N ILE A 158 -18.65 1.70 36.17
CA ILE A 158 -20.03 1.51 36.66
C ILE A 158 -20.54 2.81 37.29
N THR A 159 -19.74 3.45 38.13
CA THR A 159 -20.14 4.68 38.83
C THR A 159 -20.37 5.84 37.86
N SER A 160 -19.55 5.97 36.80
CA SER A 160 -19.67 7.08 35.83
C SER A 160 -20.77 6.87 34.79
N PHE A 161 -21.13 5.62 34.46
CA PHE A 161 -22.17 5.33 33.48
C PHE A 161 -23.59 5.27 34.09
N PHE A 162 -23.70 5.00 35.40
CA PHE A 162 -24.97 4.90 36.13
C PHE A 162 -25.23 6.05 37.13
N ALA A 163 -24.36 7.07 37.18
CA ALA A 163 -24.59 8.33 37.89
C ALA A 163 -25.29 9.36 36.99
#